data_AF-A0A1F8N7C8-F1
#
_entry.id   AF-A0A1F8N7C8-F1
#
_cell.length_a   1.000
_cell.length_b   1.000
_cell.length_c   1.000
_cell.angle_alpha   90.00
_cell.angle_beta   90.00
_cell.angle_gamma   90.00
#
_symmetry.space_group_name_H-M   'P 1'
#
loop_
_entity.id
_entity.type
_entity.pdbx_description
1 polymer ?
#
loop_
_entity_poly.entity_id
_entity_poly.type
_entity_poly.pdbx_seq_one_letter_code
_entity_poly.pdbx_strand_id
1 'polypeptide(L)'
;MKGYELYSWEGNGRWHFTLITGTNRNKTLEEIISGEDIESENGWVKISASGVEGIKDVLNRVPEGEVVSWNEGQFVLPAEQSLIKLVLPPEDIVREVETYAGQRGLDFKVWGDG
;
A
#
# COMPACT_ATOMS: atom_id res chain seq x y z
N MET A 1 -1.74 1.21 -17.65
CA MET A 1 -1.13 0.73 -16.40
C MET A 1 -2.24 0.31 -15.46
N LYS A 2 -2.00 -0.60 -14.51
CA LYS A 2 -3.04 -1.12 -13.59
C LYS A 2 -3.26 -0.25 -12.34
N GLY A 3 -2.64 0.93 -12.27
CA GLY A 3 -2.57 1.75 -11.07
C GLY A 3 -1.56 1.22 -10.07
N TYR A 4 -1.72 1.63 -8.81
CA TYR A 4 -0.91 1.23 -7.66
C TYR A 4 -1.71 0.33 -6.72
N GLU A 5 -1.00 -0.51 -6.00
CA GLU A 5 -1.50 -1.35 -4.93
C GLU A 5 -0.92 -0.84 -3.60
N LEU A 6 -1.77 -0.67 -2.60
CA LEU A 6 -1.39 -0.35 -1.24
C LEU A 6 -1.61 -1.58 -0.36
N TYR A 7 -0.64 -1.87 0.48
CA TYR A 7 -0.70 -2.92 1.49
C TYR A 7 -0.34 -2.33 2.85
N SER A 8 -0.89 -2.92 3.91
CA SER A 8 -0.62 -2.48 5.29
C SER A 8 -0.50 -3.66 6.23
N TRP A 9 0.27 -3.47 7.30
CA TRP A 9 0.38 -4.42 8.40
C TRP A 9 0.75 -3.70 9.69
N GLU A 10 0.38 -4.29 10.82
CA GLU A 10 0.84 -3.83 12.13
C GLU A 10 2.19 -4.49 12.46
N GLY A 11 3.15 -3.69 12.91
CA GLY A 11 4.44 -4.18 13.38
C GLY A 11 5.04 -3.25 14.42
N ASN A 12 5.42 -3.79 15.58
CA ASN A 12 6.02 -3.05 16.70
C ASN A 12 5.14 -1.87 17.18
N GLY A 13 3.82 -2.06 17.24
CA GLY A 13 2.86 -1.03 17.67
C GLY A 13 2.71 0.14 16.71
N ARG A 14 3.10 -0.04 15.44
CA ARG A 14 2.97 0.96 14.38
C ARG A 14 2.42 0.31 13.12
N TRP A 15 1.59 1.06 12.39
CA TRP A 15 1.15 0.70 11.05
C TRP A 15 2.24 0.97 10.03
N HIS A 16 2.54 -0.04 9.23
CA HIS A 16 3.42 0.04 8.07
C HIS A 16 2.60 -0.10 6.80
N PHE A 17 3.12 0.50 5.74
CA PHE A 17 2.45 0.60 4.46
C PHE A 17 3.47 0.39 3.34
N THR A 18 3.03 -0.22 2.26
CA THR A 18 3.80 -0.31 1.02
C THR A 18 2.90 0.05 -0.14
N LEU A 19 3.28 1.10 -0.88
CA LEU A 19 2.70 1.43 -2.18
C LEU A 19 3.57 0.81 -3.27
N ILE A 20 3.00 -0.01 -4.13
CA ILE A 20 3.72 -0.71 -5.19
C ILE A 20 2.94 -0.67 -6.49
N THR A 21 3.62 -0.64 -7.63
CA THR A 21 2.97 -0.70 -8.94
C THR A 21 2.18 -1.99 -9.13
N GLY A 22 0.96 -1.85 -9.65
CA GLY A 22 0.10 -2.99 -9.97
C GLY A 22 0.68 -3.78 -11.14
N THR A 23 0.83 -5.10 -10.98
CA THR A 23 1.40 -5.99 -12.01
C THR A 23 0.50 -7.21 -12.26
N ASN A 24 0.74 -7.93 -13.36
CA ASN A 24 0.02 -9.18 -13.67
C ASN A 24 0.61 -10.42 -12.98
N ARG A 25 1.47 -10.23 -11.98
CA ARG A 25 2.07 -11.31 -11.20
C ARG A 25 1.70 -11.18 -9.73
N ASN A 26 1.68 -12.32 -9.02
CA ASN A 26 1.62 -12.30 -7.57
C ASN A 26 2.92 -11.74 -7.00
N LYS A 27 2.82 -11.06 -5.87
CA LYS A 27 3.94 -10.52 -5.10
C LYS A 27 4.20 -11.43 -3.90
N THR A 28 5.43 -11.48 -3.39
CA THR A 28 5.70 -12.22 -2.15
C THR A 28 5.52 -11.32 -0.94
N LEU A 29 5.22 -11.89 0.22
CA LEU A 29 5.13 -11.11 1.45
C LEU A 29 6.45 -10.36 1.73
N GLU A 30 7.60 -11.00 1.50
CA GLU A 30 8.93 -10.39 1.64
C GLU A 30 9.11 -9.16 0.74
N GLU A 31 8.60 -9.23 -0.50
CA GLU A 31 8.61 -8.10 -1.43
C GLU A 31 7.80 -6.93 -0.88
N ILE A 32 6.63 -7.19 -0.29
CA ILE A 32 5.78 -6.14 0.28
C ILE A 32 6.44 -5.50 1.51
N ILE A 33 6.92 -6.31 2.45
CA ILE A 33 7.39 -5.82 3.76
C ILE A 33 8.85 -5.34 3.77
N SER A 34 9.63 -5.56 2.70
CA SER A 34 11.01 -5.08 2.70
C SER A 34 11.03 -3.55 2.82
N GLY A 35 11.93 -2.98 3.61
CA GLY A 35 12.04 -1.52 3.75
C GLY A 35 12.70 -0.82 2.55
N GLU A 36 13.04 -1.57 1.51
CA GLU A 36 13.71 -1.05 0.32
C GLU A 36 12.70 -0.42 -0.63
N ASP A 37 12.91 0.88 -0.88
CA ASP A 37 12.24 1.60 -1.95
C ASP A 37 12.88 1.22 -3.30
N ILE A 38 12.05 0.97 -4.30
CA ILE A 38 12.49 0.55 -5.63
C ILE A 38 12.00 1.58 -6.64
N GLU A 39 12.92 2.15 -7.39
CA GLU A 39 12.67 3.03 -8.53
C GLU A 39 13.02 2.33 -9.84
N SER A 40 12.27 2.63 -10.89
CA SER A 40 12.58 2.26 -12.27
C SER A 40 12.80 3.52 -13.12
N GLU A 41 13.28 3.36 -14.34
CA GLU A 41 13.42 4.47 -15.30
C GLU A 41 12.11 5.24 -15.55
N ASN A 42 10.97 4.60 -15.30
CA ASN A 42 9.64 5.20 -15.47
C ASN A 42 9.01 5.69 -14.16
N GLY A 43 9.79 5.77 -13.08
CA GLY A 43 9.35 6.21 -11.75
C GLY A 43 9.28 5.08 -10.72
N TRP A 44 8.63 5.38 -9.60
CA TRP A 44 8.57 4.51 -8.43
C TRP A 44 7.87 3.18 -8.72
N VAL A 45 8.57 2.09 -8.41
CA VAL A 45 8.02 0.72 -8.44
C VAL A 45 7.43 0.39 -7.08
N LYS A 46 8.11 0.73 -5.98
CA LYS A 46 7.73 0.41 -4.61
C LYS A 46 8.23 1.49 -3.66
N ILE A 47 7.39 1.94 -2.72
CA ILE A 47 7.76 2.82 -1.63
C ILE A 47 7.16 2.31 -0.32
N SER A 48 7.98 2.26 0.73
CA SER A 48 7.58 1.87 2.07
C SER A 48 7.33 3.11 2.95
N ALA A 49 6.32 3.04 3.82
CA ALA A 49 5.97 4.11 4.75
C ALA A 49 5.56 3.53 6.10
N SER A 50 5.66 4.36 7.14
CA SER A 50 5.14 4.01 8.47
C SER A 50 4.32 5.16 9.04
N GLY A 51 3.17 4.83 9.62
CA GLY A 51 2.22 5.80 10.17
C GLY A 51 1.45 6.56 9.09
N VAL A 52 0.39 7.24 9.53
CA VAL A 52 -0.56 7.96 8.67
C VAL A 52 0.12 9.07 7.87
N GLU A 53 0.98 9.88 8.50
CA GLU A 53 1.70 10.95 7.80
C GLU A 53 2.65 10.39 6.74
N GLY A 54 3.32 9.27 7.04
CA GLY A 54 4.21 8.62 6.08
C GLY A 54 3.49 8.16 4.81
N ILE A 55 2.31 7.56 4.94
CA ILE A 55 1.54 7.14 3.76
C ILE A 55 0.98 8.35 2.98
N LYS A 56 0.60 9.45 3.66
CA LYS A 56 0.22 10.69 2.98
C LYS A 56 1.36 11.26 2.14
N ASP A 57 2.58 11.27 2.66
CA ASP A 57 3.77 11.70 1.92
C ASP A 57 4.05 10.84 0.69
N VAL A 58 3.78 9.53 0.78
CA VAL A 58 3.88 8.61 -0.36
C VAL A 58 2.78 8.88 -1.39
N LEU A 59 1.53 9.06 -0.96
CA LEU A 59 0.41 9.38 -1.85
C LEU A 59 0.59 10.71 -2.60
N ASN A 60 1.33 11.66 -2.02
CA ASN A 60 1.68 12.91 -2.72
C ASN A 60 2.56 12.70 -3.96
N ARG A 61 3.27 11.58 -4.04
CA ARG A 61 4.14 11.24 -5.18
C ARG A 61 3.37 10.52 -6.30
N VAL A 62 2.13 10.11 -6.03
CA VAL A 62 1.27 9.46 -7.03
C VAL A 62 0.69 10.54 -7.95
N PRO A 63 0.78 10.39 -9.28
CA PRO A 63 0.14 11.30 -10.22
C PRO A 63 -1.38 11.38 -10.01
N GLU A 64 -1.94 12.57 -10.16
CA GLU A 64 -3.39 12.78 -10.11
C GLU A 64 -4.10 11.94 -11.18
N GLY A 65 -5.28 11.40 -10.85
CA GLY A 65 -6.07 10.54 -11.73
C GLY A 65 -5.63 9.07 -11.78
N GLU A 66 -4.52 8.70 -11.11
CA GLU A 66 -4.13 7.30 -10.98
C GLU A 66 -5.03 6.53 -10.01
N VAL A 67 -5.16 5.24 -10.27
CA VAL A 67 -5.91 4.31 -9.42
C VAL A 67 -5.00 3.81 -8.31
N VAL A 68 -5.48 3.81 -7.07
CA VAL A 68 -4.79 3.17 -5.93
C VAL A 68 -5.75 2.16 -5.28
N SER A 69 -5.37 0.90 -5.24
CA SER A 69 -6.16 -0.17 -4.63
C SER A 69 -5.50 -0.65 -3.34
N TRP A 70 -6.15 -0.48 -2.19
CA TRP A 70 -5.69 -0.97 -0.90
C TRP A 70 -6.20 -2.37 -0.64
N ASN A 71 -5.30 -3.36 -0.51
CA ASN A 71 -5.65 -4.78 -0.45
C ASN A 71 -5.19 -5.45 0.86
N GLU A 72 -5.98 -6.39 1.38
CA GLU A 72 -5.64 -7.25 2.53
C GLU A 72 -4.76 -8.46 2.19
N GLY A 73 -3.93 -8.35 1.14
CA GLY A 73 -2.97 -9.40 0.79
C GLY A 73 -3.55 -10.60 0.04
N GLN A 74 -4.79 -10.55 -0.46
CA GLN A 74 -5.41 -11.62 -1.27
C GLN A 74 -4.57 -12.02 -2.50
N PHE A 75 -3.73 -11.12 -3.01
CA PHE A 75 -2.86 -11.33 -4.17
C PHE A 75 -1.37 -11.51 -3.79
N VAL A 76 -1.08 -11.71 -2.50
CA VAL A 76 0.27 -11.83 -1.96
C VAL A 76 0.53 -13.27 -1.53
N LEU A 77 1.62 -13.84 -2.01
CA LEU A 77 2.07 -15.18 -1.63
C LEU A 77 2.55 -15.14 -0.17
N PRO A 78 2.08 -16.05 0.70
CA PRO A 78 2.52 -16.11 2.08
C PRO A 78 4.00 -16.52 2.16
N ALA A 79 4.69 -16.02 3.18
CA ALA A 79 6.02 -16.50 3.56
C ALA A 79 5.86 -17.65 4.57
N GLU A 80 6.55 -18.78 4.36
CA GLU A 80 6.35 -20.02 5.14
C GLU A 80 6.58 -19.88 6.67
N GLN A 81 7.10 -18.76 7.15
CA GLN A 81 7.41 -18.54 8.58
C GLN A 81 7.12 -17.12 9.07
N SER A 82 6.31 -16.34 8.34
CA SER A 82 6.01 -14.97 8.75
C SER A 82 4.79 -14.90 9.67
N LEU A 83 4.94 -14.17 10.77
CA LEU A 83 3.82 -13.78 11.64
C LEU A 83 3.12 -12.51 11.16
N ILE A 84 3.65 -11.87 10.11
CA ILE A 84 3.07 -10.64 9.56
C ILE A 84 1.83 -10.99 8.76
N LYS A 85 0.71 -10.38 9.14
CA LYS A 85 -0.55 -10.46 8.41
C LYS A 85 -0.80 -9.11 7.74
N LEU A 86 -0.99 -9.13 6.42
CA LEU A 86 -1.48 -7.96 5.70
C LEU A 86 -2.97 -7.79 6.02
N VAL A 87 -3.33 -6.63 6.55
CA VAL A 87 -4.69 -6.29 7.00
C VAL A 87 -4.91 -4.80 6.88
N LEU A 88 -6.16 -4.36 6.79
CA LEU A 88 -6.48 -2.95 6.94
C LEU A 88 -6.22 -2.45 8.37
N PRO A 89 -5.77 -1.19 8.54
CA PRO A 89 -5.77 -0.51 9.83
C PRO A 89 -7.19 -0.31 10.37
N PRO A 90 -7.34 0.16 11.62
CA PRO A 90 -8.61 0.61 12.14
C PRO A 90 -9.29 1.65 11.23
N GLU A 91 -10.62 1.69 11.30
CA GLU A 91 -11.47 2.44 10.36
C GLU A 91 -11.17 3.94 10.31
N ASP A 92 -10.73 4.55 11.41
CA ASP A 92 -10.31 5.95 11.46
C ASP A 92 -9.09 6.22 10.57
N ILE A 93 -8.08 5.35 10.64
CA ILE A 93 -6.91 5.42 9.76
C ILE A 93 -7.30 5.18 8.30
N VAL A 94 -8.16 4.19 8.04
CA VAL A 94 -8.62 3.90 6.67
C VAL A 94 -9.32 5.11 6.06
N ARG A 95 -10.30 5.69 6.78
CA ARG A 95 -11.03 6.88 6.35
C ARG A 95 -10.13 8.09 6.15
N GLU A 96 -9.15 8.28 7.03
CA GLU A 96 -8.22 9.41 6.93
C GLU A 96 -7.35 9.32 5.67
N VAL A 97 -6.79 8.13 5.38
CA VAL A 97 -5.98 7.88 4.19
C VAL A 97 -6.82 7.97 2.91
N GLU A 98 -8.02 7.39 2.91
CA GLU A 98 -8.95 7.44 1.77
C GLU A 98 -9.38 8.89 1.47
N THR A 99 -9.76 9.65 2.49
CA THR A 99 -10.11 11.07 2.35
C THR A 99 -8.95 11.87 1.77
N TYR A 100 -7.73 11.65 2.27
CA TYR A 100 -6.54 12.32 1.78
C TYR A 100 -6.25 11.98 0.32
N ALA A 101 -6.32 10.70 -0.06
CA ALA A 101 -6.14 10.26 -1.44
C ALA A 101 -7.17 10.91 -2.39
N GLY A 102 -8.44 10.99 -1.98
CA GLY A 102 -9.49 11.67 -2.73
C GLY A 102 -9.23 13.16 -2.92
N GLN A 103 -8.72 13.86 -1.88
CA GLN A 103 -8.31 15.28 -1.98
C GLN A 103 -7.14 15.51 -2.95
N ARG A 104 -6.32 14.48 -3.18
CA ARG A 104 -5.23 14.49 -4.17
C ARG A 104 -5.69 14.12 -5.59
N GLY A 105 -6.97 13.80 -5.77
CA GLY A 105 -7.55 13.42 -7.06
C GLY A 105 -7.21 11.99 -7.49
N LEU A 106 -6.93 11.10 -6.54
CA LEU A 106 -6.68 9.68 -6.82
C LEU A 106 -7.99 8.89 -6.87
N ASP A 107 -8.10 7.91 -7.78
CA ASP A 107 -9.19 6.92 -7.77
C ASP A 107 -8.84 5.82 -6.75
N PHE A 108 -9.12 6.10 -5.48
CA PHE A 108 -8.73 5.26 -4.35
C PHE A 108 -9.83 4.24 -4.01
N LYS A 109 -9.45 2.96 -3.92
CA LYS A 109 -10.38 1.84 -3.66
C LYS A 109 -9.85 0.98 -2.53
N VAL A 110 -10.68 0.76 -1.52
CA VAL A 110 -10.37 -0.15 -0.41
C VAL A 110 -11.01 -1.50 -0.69
N TRP A 111 -10.19 -2.55 -0.71
CA TRP A 111 -10.60 -3.94 -0.92
C TRP A 111 -10.26 -4.73 0.34
N GLY A 112 -11.27 -4.95 1.18
CA GLY A 112 -11.21 -5.79 2.36
C GLY A 112 -12.55 -6.47 2.61
N ASP A 113 -12.55 -7.51 3.45
CA ASP A 113 -13.79 -8.15 3.87
C ASP A 113 -14.55 -7.18 4.79
N GLY A 114 -15.66 -6.62 4.27
CA GLY A 114 -16.58 -5.75 5.01
C GLY A 114 -17.40 -6.46 6.08
#